data_AF-A0A382X0I0-F1
#
_entry.id   AF-A0A382X0I0-F1
#
_cell.length_a   1.000
_cell.length_b   1.000
_cell.length_c   1.000
_cell.angle_alpha   90.00
_cell.angle_beta   90.00
_cell.angle_gamma   90.00
#
_symmetry.space_group_name_H-M   'P 1'
#
loop_
_entity.id
_entity.type
_entity.pdbx_description
1 polymer ?
#
loop_
_entity_poly.entity_id
_entity_poly.type
_entity_poly.pdbx_seq_one_letter_code
_entity_poly.pdbx_strand_id
1 'polypeptide(L)'
;VAGNVYMVQRPGGGGNIGVFVGPEGVLLVDSLFAPLSDRLVAAVREVTDSEIRFLINTHIHGDHIGGNENLAEMGVLIFAHDNTRFRFLADQWHFPRQGGSFVPQP
;
A
#
# COMPACT_ATOMS: atom_id res chain seq x y z
N VAL A 1 -10.23 -15.34 4.87
CA VAL A 1 -9.26 -15.30 3.74
C VAL A 1 -9.14 -16.70 3.14
N ALA A 2 -8.96 -16.88 1.83
CA ALA A 2 -9.08 -18.19 1.14
C ALA A 2 -8.07 -18.37 -0.01
N GLY A 3 -7.62 -19.61 -0.22
CA GLY A 3 -6.69 -19.96 -1.30
C GLY A 3 -5.35 -19.24 -1.14
N ASN A 4 -4.93 -18.55 -2.19
CA ASN A 4 -3.69 -17.78 -2.28
C ASN A 4 -3.87 -16.27 -2.03
N VAL A 5 -5.03 -15.88 -1.48
CA VAL A 5 -5.28 -14.54 -0.97
C VAL A 5 -4.98 -14.54 0.51
N TYR A 6 -4.33 -13.48 1.01
CA TYR A 6 -3.96 -13.22 2.40
C TYR A 6 -4.33 -11.78 2.78
N MET A 7 -4.41 -11.52 4.08
CA MET A 7 -4.61 -10.18 4.62
C MET A 7 -3.60 -9.94 5.74
N VAL A 8 -2.83 -8.86 5.62
CA VAL A 8 -1.94 -8.40 6.69
C VAL A 8 -2.66 -7.29 7.47
N GLN A 9 -2.71 -7.45 8.79
CA GLN A 9 -3.32 -6.49 9.71
C GLN A 9 -2.28 -6.01 10.71
N ARG A 10 -2.40 -4.74 11.11
CA ARG A 10 -1.56 -4.14 12.15
C ARG A 10 -2.37 -3.96 13.45
N PRO A 11 -1.86 -4.43 14.60
CA PRO A 11 -2.43 -4.05 15.90
C PRO A 11 -2.43 -2.52 16.10
N GLY A 12 -3.57 -1.96 16.49
CA GLY A 12 -3.72 -0.51 16.69
C GLY A 12 -4.17 0.28 15.46
N GLY A 13 -4.69 -0.38 14.43
CA GLY A 13 -5.38 0.25 13.30
C GLY A 13 -4.48 0.79 12.18
N GLY A 14 -5.12 1.37 11.17
CA GLY A 14 -4.55 1.72 9.85
C GLY A 14 -5.22 0.91 8.74
N GLY A 15 -4.59 0.86 7.57
CA GLY A 15 -5.04 0.05 6.44
C GLY A 15 -4.79 -1.44 6.63
N ASN A 16 -5.74 -2.27 6.20
CA ASN A 16 -5.52 -3.72 6.01
C ASN A 16 -4.95 -3.95 4.62
N ILE A 17 -3.86 -4.70 4.52
CA ILE A 17 -3.18 -4.94 3.25
C ILE A 17 -3.66 -6.25 2.66
N GLY A 18 -4.12 -6.20 1.41
CA GLY A 18 -4.41 -7.39 0.63
C GLY A 18 -3.11 -7.96 0.07
N VAL A 19 -2.97 -9.28 0.10
CA VAL A 19 -1.81 -9.98 -0.46
C VAL A 19 -2.32 -11.10 -1.34
N PHE A 20 -1.82 -11.19 -2.57
CA PHE A 20 -2.10 -12.29 -3.49
C PHE A 20 -0.79 -12.94 -3.92
N VAL A 21 -0.67 -14.24 -3.71
CA VAL A 21 0.50 -15.02 -4.10
C VAL A 21 0.22 -15.70 -5.43
N GLY A 22 0.84 -15.20 -6.51
CA GLY A 22 0.70 -15.73 -7.86
C GLY A 22 1.98 -16.41 -8.38
N PRO A 23 1.91 -17.08 -9.53
CA PRO A 23 3.08 -17.75 -10.13
C PRO A 23 4.15 -16.77 -10.62
N GLU A 24 3.79 -15.50 -10.84
CA GLU A 24 4.73 -14.46 -11.28
C GLU A 24 5.35 -13.67 -10.14
N GLY A 25 4.90 -13.87 -8.89
CA GLY A 25 5.28 -13.08 -7.73
C GLY A 25 4.08 -12.68 -6.86
N VAL A 26 4.36 -11.88 -5.83
CA VAL A 26 3.37 -11.34 -4.91
C VAL A 26 2.84 -10.01 -5.41
N LEU A 27 1.52 -9.85 -5.36
CA LEU A 27 0.80 -8.61 -5.53
C LEU A 27 0.28 -8.13 -4.18
N LEU A 28 0.59 -6.88 -3.85
CA LEU A 28 0.06 -6.18 -2.69
C LEU A 28 -1.07 -5.23 -3.11
N VAL A 29 -2.05 -5.08 -2.23
CA VAL A 29 -3.05 -4.02 -2.30
C VAL A 29 -2.83 -3.14 -1.08
N ASP A 30 -2.31 -1.93 -1.34
CA ASP A 30 -1.79 -0.95 -0.38
C ASP A 30 -0.48 -1.34 0.34
N SER A 31 0.18 -0.37 0.99
CA SER A 31 1.58 -0.48 1.45
C SER A 31 1.83 -0.15 2.93
N LEU A 32 0.78 0.07 3.73
CA LEU A 32 0.89 0.55 5.13
C LEU A 32 1.65 1.88 5.23
N PHE A 33 2.03 2.25 6.44
CA PHE A 33 2.89 3.41 6.73
C PHE A 33 4.37 3.10 6.46
N ALA A 34 5.16 4.12 6.08
CA ALA A 34 6.59 3.98 5.78
C ALA A 34 7.41 3.22 6.84
N PRO A 35 7.28 3.50 8.17
CA PRO A 35 8.07 2.81 9.19
C PRO A 35 7.74 1.32 9.37
N LEU A 36 6.74 0.81 8.65
CA LEU A 36 6.27 -0.56 8.75
C LEU A 36 6.59 -1.41 7.51
N SER A 37 7.24 -0.86 6.48
CA SER A 37 7.56 -1.59 5.24
C SER A 37 8.31 -2.89 5.52
N ASP A 38 9.34 -2.88 6.38
CA ASP A 38 10.08 -4.09 6.74
C ASP A 38 9.20 -5.15 7.40
N ARG A 39 8.25 -4.73 8.25
CA ARG A 39 7.30 -5.63 8.90
C ARG A 39 6.29 -6.20 7.93
N LEU A 40 5.83 -5.39 6.97
CA LEU A 40 4.96 -5.84 5.90
C LEU A 40 5.65 -6.91 5.04
N VAL A 41 6.90 -6.65 4.61
CA VAL A 41 7.71 -7.61 3.84
C VAL A 41 7.94 -8.89 4.65
N ALA A 42 8.26 -8.77 5.94
CA ALA A 42 8.41 -9.93 6.83
C ALA A 42 7.12 -10.75 6.93
N ALA A 43 5.96 -10.10 7.08
CA ALA A 43 4.67 -10.78 7.14
C ALA A 43 4.32 -11.51 5.82
N VAL A 44 4.67 -10.94 4.66
CA VAL A 44 4.51 -11.62 3.37
C VAL A 44 5.41 -12.85 3.27
N ARG A 45 6.64 -12.78 3.80
CA ARG A 45 7.59 -13.90 3.82
C ARG A 45 7.14 -15.09 4.66
N GLU A 46 6.20 -14.90 5.60
CA GLU A 46 5.62 -16.02 6.36
C GLU A 46 4.77 -16.97 5.50
N VAL A 47 4.29 -16.51 4.33
CA VAL A 47 3.41 -17.29 3.46
C VAL A 47 4.02 -17.64 2.11
N THR A 48 5.13 -17.00 1.71
CA THR A 48 5.83 -17.29 0.45
C THR A 48 7.24 -16.70 0.39
N ASP A 49 8.16 -17.37 -0.31
CA ASP A 49 9.49 -16.83 -0.65
C ASP A 49 9.50 -16.07 -1.99
N SER A 50 8.34 -15.94 -2.65
CA SER A 50 8.24 -15.26 -3.94
C SER A 50 8.50 -13.76 -3.81
N GLU A 51 9.11 -13.17 -4.84
CA GLU A 51 9.37 -11.74 -4.90
C GLU A 51 8.05 -10.93 -4.85
N ILE A 52 8.05 -9.84 -4.07
CA ILE A 52 6.99 -8.82 -4.15
C ILE A 52 7.25 -8.00 -5.39
N ARG A 53 6.38 -8.12 -6.40
CA ARG A 53 6.59 -7.49 -7.71
C ARG A 53 5.63 -6.37 -8.01
N PHE A 54 4.44 -6.43 -7.43
CA PHE A 54 3.35 -5.52 -7.78
C PHE A 54 2.72 -4.92 -6.53
N LEU A 55 2.38 -3.63 -6.62
CA LEU A 55 1.60 -2.92 -5.61
C LEU A 55 0.46 -2.18 -6.31
N ILE A 56 -0.76 -2.30 -5.79
CA ILE A 56 -1.91 -1.51 -6.21
C ILE A 56 -2.26 -0.53 -5.09
N ASN A 57 -2.24 0.77 -5.39
CA ASN A 57 -2.73 1.80 -4.48
C ASN A 57 -4.22 2.03 -4.69
N THR A 58 -5.01 1.80 -3.65
CA THR A 58 -6.47 1.98 -3.70
C THR A 58 -6.85 3.46 -3.67
N HIS A 59 -6.15 4.28 -2.88
CA HIS A 59 -6.34 5.72 -2.74
C HIS A 59 -5.11 6.36 -2.05
N ILE A 60 -5.17 7.67 -1.76
CA ILE A 60 -3.99 8.47 -1.34
C ILE A 60 -3.80 8.64 0.17
N HIS A 61 -4.50 7.90 1.04
CA HIS A 61 -4.30 8.09 2.48
C HIS A 61 -2.99 7.45 2.96
N GLY A 62 -2.30 8.12 3.88
CA GLY A 62 -0.95 7.74 4.31
C GLY A 62 -0.82 6.33 4.92
N ASP A 63 -1.92 5.76 5.43
CA ASP A 63 -1.95 4.38 5.93
C ASP A 63 -2.10 3.31 4.82
N HIS A 64 -2.29 3.75 3.57
CA HIS A 64 -2.40 2.90 2.39
C HIS A 64 -1.25 3.11 1.40
N ILE A 65 -0.58 4.28 1.43
CA ILE A 65 0.48 4.62 0.47
C ILE A 65 1.82 4.97 1.12
N GLY A 66 1.89 4.99 2.46
CA GLY A 66 3.09 5.42 3.17
C GLY A 66 4.30 4.55 2.89
N GLY A 67 4.12 3.26 2.60
CA GLY A 67 5.21 2.33 2.28
C GLY A 67 5.68 2.36 0.82
N ASN A 68 5.11 3.22 -0.03
CA ASN A 68 5.39 3.21 -1.47
C ASN A 68 6.85 3.44 -1.82
N GLU A 69 7.51 4.41 -1.19
CA GLU A 69 8.91 4.76 -1.47
C GLU A 69 9.83 3.56 -1.20
N ASN A 70 9.73 2.97 -0.01
CA ASN A 70 10.51 1.80 0.38
C ASN A 70 10.27 0.60 -0.56
N LEU A 71 9.02 0.35 -0.97
CA LEU A 71 8.71 -0.73 -1.92
C LEU A 71 9.22 -0.42 -3.34
N ALA A 72 9.17 0.85 -3.77
CA ALA A 72 9.73 1.25 -5.05
C ALA A 72 11.26 1.09 -5.09
N GLU A 73 11.95 1.41 -4.00
CA GLU A 73 13.40 1.15 -3.85
C GLU A 73 13.75 -0.34 -3.93
N MET A 74 12.82 -1.22 -3.56
CA MET A 74 12.94 -2.68 -3.72
C MET A 74 12.61 -3.16 -5.15
N GLY A 75 12.27 -2.27 -6.08
CA GLY A 75 11.94 -2.61 -7.46
C GLY A 75 10.48 -2.99 -7.71
N VAL A 76 9.57 -2.75 -6.74
CA VAL A 76 8.14 -3.06 -6.88
C VAL A 76 7.49 -2.11 -7.90
N LEU A 77 6.76 -2.67 -8.87
CA LEU A 77 5.97 -1.89 -9.82
C LEU A 77 4.65 -1.44 -9.20
N ILE A 78 4.44 -0.13 -9.13
CA ILE A 78 3.27 0.48 -8.49
C ILE A 78 2.22 0.85 -9.54
N PHE A 79 1.02 0.32 -9.37
CA PHE A 79 -0.17 0.64 -10.13
C PHE A 79 -1.12 1.50 -9.31
N ALA A 80 -1.83 2.39 -9.99
CA ALA A 80 -2.93 3.15 -9.42
C ALA A 80 -3.89 3.56 -10.53
N HIS A 81 -5.13 3.86 -10.17
CA HIS A 81 -6.06 4.52 -11.09
C HIS A 81 -5.54 5.93 -11.42
N ASP A 82 -5.79 6.45 -12.64
CA ASP A 82 -5.35 7.78 -13.07
C ASP A 82 -5.77 8.90 -12.11
N ASN A 83 -7.03 8.92 -11.67
CA ASN A 83 -7.51 9.80 -10.61
C ASN A 83 -6.71 9.74 -9.29
N THR A 84 -6.24 8.56 -8.89
CA THR A 84 -5.38 8.41 -7.71
C THR A 84 -4.02 9.06 -7.99
N ARG A 85 -3.42 8.80 -9.16
CA ARG A 85 -2.19 9.46 -9.61
C ARG A 85 -2.33 10.98 -9.69
N PHE A 86 -3.44 11.51 -10.20
CA PHE A 86 -3.68 12.95 -10.25
C PHE A 86 -3.75 13.55 -8.84
N ARG A 87 -4.36 12.85 -7.89
CA ARG A 87 -4.38 13.28 -6.48
C ARG A 87 -3.01 13.22 -5.83
N PHE A 88 -2.18 12.24 -6.16
CA PHE A 88 -0.77 12.20 -5.75
C PHE A 88 0.01 13.42 -6.23
N LEU A 89 -0.29 13.94 -7.42
CA LEU A 89 0.41 15.10 -7.98
C LEU A 89 -0.19 16.44 -7.56
N ALA A 90 -1.31 16.44 -6.83
CA ALA A 90 -1.94 17.67 -6.36
C ALA A 90 -1.22 18.22 -5.13
N ASP A 91 -0.97 19.53 -5.06
CA ASP A 91 -0.24 20.16 -3.96
C ASP A 91 -0.88 19.98 -2.58
N GLN A 92 -2.18 19.65 -2.54
CA GLN A 92 -2.93 19.48 -1.31
C GLN A 92 -3.77 18.21 -1.30
N TRP A 93 -3.72 17.49 -0.17
CA TRP A 93 -4.63 16.40 0.11
C TRP A 93 -5.96 16.94 0.63
N HIS A 94 -7.05 16.54 -0.01
CA HIS A 94 -8.40 16.90 0.39
C HIS A 94 -8.99 15.81 1.28
N PHE A 95 -9.35 16.18 2.51
CA PHE A 95 -10.01 15.33 3.49
C PHE A 95 -11.49 15.74 3.62
N PRO A 96 -12.44 14.97 3.04
CA PRO A 96 -13.85 15.33 3.07
C PRO A 96 -14.42 15.31 4.50
N ARG A 97 -13.90 14.40 5.34
CA ARG A 97 -14.22 14.34 6.76
C ARG A 97 -13.49 15.52 7.43
N GLN A 98 -14.24 16.37 8.13
CA GLN A 98 -13.87 17.71 8.64
C GLN A 98 -14.23 18.91 7.73
N GLY A 99 -15.28 18.79 6.90
CA GLY A 99 -15.81 19.94 6.16
C GLY A 99 -14.98 20.33 4.93
N GLY A 100 -14.19 19.40 4.39
CA GLY A 100 -13.38 19.62 3.19
C GLY A 100 -12.07 20.34 3.47
N SER A 101 -11.32 19.87 4.47
CA SER A 101 -10.02 20.45 4.79
C SER A 101 -8.96 20.03 3.77
N PHE A 102 -8.01 20.92 3.53
CA PHE A 102 -6.84 20.69 2.68
C PHE A 102 -5.60 20.72 3.55
N VAL A 103 -4.74 19.71 3.42
CA VAL A 103 -3.41 19.70 4.06
C VAL A 103 -2.34 19.63 2.96
N PRO A 104 -1.16 20.24 3.16
CA PRO A 104 -0.03 20.04 2.27
C PRO A 104 0.27 18.54 2.13
N GLN A 105 0.72 18.13 0.94
CA GLN A 105 1.30 16.80 0.80
C GLN A 105 2.52 16.66 1.73
N PRO A 106 2.73 15.47 2.34
CA PRO A 106 3.96 15.15 3.04
C PRO A 106 5.18 15.17 2.12
#